data_AF-Q97F80-F1
#
_entry.id   AF-Q97F80-F1
#
_cell.length_a   1.000
_cell.length_b   1.000
_cell.length_c   1.000
_cell.angle_alpha   90.00
_cell.angle_beta   90.00
_cell.angle_gamma   90.00
#
_symmetry.space_group_name_H-M   'P 1'
#
loop_
_entity.id
_entity.type
_entity.pdbx_description
1 polymer ?
#
loop_
_entity_poly.entity_id
_entity_poly.type
_entity_poly.pdbx_seq_one_letter_code
_entity_poly.pdbx_strand_id
1 'polypeptide(L)'
;MVKKIFMGLAVTIIFIFSVSIFVGGIGDKQNHTNENSIVKKSSYKENDDTLNIVKENTKDCDISVYMDNEKKIEKVNLEEYIKGVISSEMPVEFNIEALKAQAVAARTFAVCHMEQFGGRKYKDAYGADVVNTVQCQVYTKQDDVLNKWPKDKANEYWNKISTAVEDTKGQVITYDNKIITDPYYFSVSSGKTENAKEVLGEDKPYLKSVSSPGEESAHKYKTSLKMSYGDFVDKINSSVNNKINLIQARVGISILKRNSTGTINQIKVGNNVLQATKFRSIIGLNSTNFQIKYNISNIEFDCIGYGHGLGMSQYGAKAMADKGSSYKDIVKHYYTGVEIKDISY
;
A
#
# COMPACT_ATOMS: atom_id res chain seq x y z
N MET A 1 14.26 -8.40 -54.83
CA MET A 1 15.08 -7.39 -54.13
C MET A 1 14.33 -6.97 -52.87
N VAL A 2 14.79 -7.43 -51.69
CA VAL A 2 14.77 -6.74 -50.37
C VAL A 2 13.51 -5.91 -50.03
N LYS A 3 12.67 -6.24 -49.04
CA LYS A 3 12.96 -6.08 -47.59
C LYS A 3 11.87 -6.73 -46.72
N LYS A 4 12.31 -7.44 -45.68
CA LYS A 4 11.57 -7.79 -44.45
C LYS A 4 11.25 -6.50 -43.66
N ILE A 5 10.29 -6.54 -42.73
CA ILE A 5 10.52 -6.41 -41.27
C ILE A 5 9.18 -6.19 -40.53
N PHE A 6 8.90 -7.16 -39.65
CA PHE A 6 8.21 -7.10 -38.34
C PHE A 6 7.20 -5.99 -38.06
N MET A 7 5.95 -6.41 -37.86
CA MET A 7 4.99 -5.70 -37.01
C MET A 7 4.73 -6.56 -35.78
N GLY A 8 5.64 -6.46 -34.79
CA GLY A 8 5.40 -6.98 -33.45
C GLY A 8 4.49 -6.00 -32.72
N LEU A 9 3.27 -6.42 -32.44
CA LEU A 9 2.33 -5.66 -31.62
C LEU A 9 2.84 -5.72 -30.16
N ALA A 10 3.45 -4.63 -29.70
CA ALA A 10 3.77 -4.44 -28.28
C ALA A 10 2.46 -4.16 -27.52
N VAL A 11 1.86 -5.22 -26.98
CA VAL A 11 0.77 -5.11 -26.00
C VAL A 11 1.43 -4.96 -24.62
N THR A 12 1.84 -3.75 -24.29
CA THR A 12 2.27 -3.42 -22.92
C THR A 12 1.02 -3.06 -22.12
N ILE A 13 0.41 -4.05 -21.49
CA ILE A 13 -0.67 -3.87 -20.52
C ILE A 13 -0.05 -3.30 -19.25
N ILE A 14 0.11 -1.97 -19.21
CA ILE A 14 0.45 -1.22 -18.00
C ILE A 14 -0.86 -0.97 -17.26
N PHE A 15 -1.27 -1.90 -16.40
CA PHE A 15 -2.35 -1.66 -15.44
C PHE A 15 -1.77 -1.25 -14.12
N ILE A 16 -1.85 0.06 -13.85
CA ILE A 16 -1.46 0.62 -12.59
C ILE A 16 -2.73 0.81 -11.78
N PHE A 17 -2.96 -0.08 -10.82
CA PHE A 17 -4.08 0.03 -9.88
C PHE A 17 -3.96 1.36 -9.11
N SER A 18 -5.03 2.15 -9.17
CA SER A 18 -5.22 3.34 -8.34
C SER A 18 -5.17 2.93 -6.87
N VAL A 19 -4.07 3.26 -6.18
CA VAL A 19 -3.94 3.06 -4.72
C VAL A 19 -4.84 4.07 -4.02
N SER A 20 -6.13 3.73 -3.92
CA SER A 20 -7.13 4.44 -3.12
C SER A 20 -7.20 3.75 -1.77
N ILE A 21 -6.59 4.35 -0.74
CA ILE A 21 -6.82 3.93 0.64
C ILE A 21 -8.26 4.32 0.98
N PHE A 22 -9.10 3.32 1.22
CA PHE A 22 -10.41 3.51 1.82
C PHE A 22 -10.21 3.74 3.33
N VAL A 23 -10.28 4.99 3.78
CA VAL A 23 -10.32 5.32 5.22
C VAL A 23 -11.78 5.20 5.67
N GLY A 24 -12.18 4.01 6.10
CA GLY A 24 -13.51 3.76 6.65
C GLY A 24 -13.56 4.00 8.17
N GLY A 25 -14.35 4.98 8.62
CA GLY A 25 -14.76 5.10 10.02
C GLY A 25 -15.41 6.44 10.41
N ILE A 26 -16.73 6.60 10.21
CA ILE A 26 -17.64 7.34 11.10
C ILE A 26 -19.00 6.61 11.06
N GLY A 27 -19.43 6.07 12.20
CA GLY A 27 -20.74 5.43 12.37
C GLY A 27 -21.13 5.34 13.83
N ASP A 28 -22.31 5.88 14.14
CA ASP A 28 -22.84 6.26 15.45
C ASP A 28 -22.96 5.14 16.50
N LYS A 29 -22.76 5.53 17.77
CA LYS A 29 -23.10 4.75 18.96
C LYS A 29 -24.60 4.80 19.21
N GLN A 30 -25.25 3.65 19.25
CA GLN A 30 -26.40 3.44 20.14
C GLN A 30 -26.25 2.13 20.93
N ASN A 31 -26.34 2.28 22.25
CA ASN A 31 -26.29 1.22 23.24
C ASN A 31 -27.59 0.42 23.26
N HIS A 32 -27.49 -0.90 23.38
CA HIS A 32 -28.39 -1.67 24.22
C HIS A 32 -27.66 -2.89 24.81
N THR A 33 -27.75 -2.99 26.14
CA THR A 33 -27.20 -4.03 27.01
C THR A 33 -28.04 -5.30 26.99
N ASN A 34 -27.39 -6.47 27.07
CA ASN A 34 -27.64 -7.46 28.13
C ASN A 34 -26.60 -8.60 28.14
N GLU A 35 -26.20 -8.95 29.37
CA GLU A 35 -25.29 -10.01 29.84
C GLU A 35 -25.82 -11.43 29.48
N ASN A 36 -25.09 -12.56 29.45
CA ASN A 36 -23.99 -13.10 30.26
C ASN A 36 -23.36 -14.31 29.54
N SER A 37 -22.02 -14.43 29.53
CA SER A 37 -21.29 -15.68 29.82
C SER A 37 -19.78 -15.46 29.65
N ILE A 38 -19.06 -15.90 30.68
CA ILE A 38 -17.69 -15.50 31.02
C ILE A 38 -16.71 -16.43 30.29
N VAL A 39 -16.02 -15.89 29.29
CA VAL A 39 -14.59 -16.18 29.05
C VAL A 39 -13.90 -14.88 29.38
N LYS A 40 -12.87 -14.90 30.24
CA LYS A 40 -12.05 -13.71 30.56
C LYS A 40 -11.37 -13.22 29.28
N LYS A 41 -12.10 -12.40 28.54
CA LYS A 41 -11.64 -11.63 27.40
C LYS A 41 -10.69 -10.59 28.00
N SER A 42 -9.38 -10.86 27.89
CA SER A 42 -8.38 -9.81 28.05
C SER A 42 -8.78 -8.70 27.09
N SER A 43 -9.32 -7.62 27.64
CA SER A 43 -9.71 -6.43 26.90
C SER A 43 -8.44 -5.76 26.40
N TYR A 44 -8.05 -6.04 25.15
CA TYR A 44 -6.92 -5.36 24.52
C TYR A 44 -7.32 -3.94 24.13
N LYS A 45 -6.44 -2.99 24.45
CA LYS A 45 -6.54 -1.58 24.02
C LYS A 45 -6.29 -1.50 22.50
N GLU A 46 -6.96 -0.56 21.85
CA GLU A 46 -6.95 -0.32 20.39
C GLU A 46 -5.57 -0.07 19.74
N ASN A 47 -4.47 0.00 20.52
CA ASN A 47 -3.17 0.57 20.13
C ASN A 47 -1.95 -0.36 20.36
N ASP A 48 -2.05 -1.68 20.20
CA ASP A 48 -0.83 -2.52 20.18
C ASP A 48 -0.26 -2.57 18.75
N ASP A 49 0.76 -1.77 18.49
CA ASP A 49 1.48 -1.69 17.20
C ASP A 49 2.37 -2.92 16.93
N THR A 50 2.32 -3.90 17.83
CA THR A 50 3.25 -5.02 17.87
C THR A 50 2.59 -6.33 18.29
N LEU A 51 3.07 -7.45 17.76
CA LEU A 51 2.63 -8.80 18.13
C LEU A 51 3.79 -9.61 18.70
N ASN A 52 3.53 -10.35 19.78
CA ASN A 52 4.54 -11.27 20.31
C ASN A 52 4.82 -12.38 19.29
N ILE A 53 6.09 -12.76 19.15
CA ILE A 53 6.47 -13.89 18.30
C ILE A 53 5.95 -15.17 18.96
N VAL A 54 4.92 -15.76 18.38
CA VAL A 54 4.43 -17.09 18.76
C VAL A 54 5.30 -18.12 18.05
N LYS A 55 5.98 -18.98 18.82
CA LYS A 55 6.69 -20.15 18.30
C LYS A 55 5.73 -21.34 18.36
N GLU A 56 4.92 -21.53 17.33
CA GLU A 56 4.21 -22.80 17.15
C GLU A 56 4.83 -23.57 15.98
N ASN A 57 5.05 -24.87 16.19
CA ASN A 57 5.52 -25.80 15.17
C ASN A 57 4.28 -26.22 14.35
N THR A 58 3.88 -25.42 13.38
CA THR A 58 2.73 -25.71 12.52
C THR A 58 3.22 -26.20 11.16
N LYS A 59 3.29 -27.52 10.98
CA LYS A 59 3.78 -28.20 9.77
C LYS A 59 3.24 -27.66 8.44
N ASP A 60 2.09 -27.00 8.43
CA ASP A 60 1.55 -26.26 7.29
C ASP A 60 0.96 -24.92 7.78
N CYS A 61 1.46 -23.81 7.24
CA CYS A 61 0.99 -22.46 7.55
C CYS A 61 0.14 -21.92 6.41
N ASP A 62 -1.18 -22.08 6.53
CA ASP A 62 -2.14 -21.57 5.56
C ASP A 62 -2.74 -20.24 6.02
N ILE A 63 -2.84 -19.28 5.10
CA ILE A 63 -3.60 -18.06 5.27
C ILE A 63 -4.97 -18.21 4.62
N SER A 64 -6.02 -17.71 5.29
CA SER A 64 -7.35 -17.60 4.72
C SER A 64 -7.53 -16.24 4.02
N VAL A 65 -7.88 -16.27 2.74
CA VAL A 65 -8.01 -15.10 1.88
C VAL A 65 -9.45 -14.98 1.37
N TYR A 66 -10.10 -13.85 1.61
CA TYR A 66 -11.36 -13.52 0.98
C TYR A 66 -11.12 -13.01 -0.44
N MET A 67 -11.58 -13.77 -1.43
CA MET A 67 -11.48 -13.47 -2.86
C MET A 67 -12.66 -12.59 -3.27
N ASP A 68 -12.47 -11.27 -3.35
CA ASP A 68 -13.56 -10.29 -3.51
C ASP A 68 -14.38 -10.50 -4.80
N ASN A 69 -13.72 -10.87 -5.90
CA ASN A 69 -14.39 -11.13 -7.18
C ASN A 69 -15.23 -12.42 -7.15
N GLU A 70 -14.79 -13.43 -6.39
CA GLU A 70 -15.42 -14.75 -6.32
C GLU A 70 -16.38 -14.87 -5.12
N LYS A 71 -16.39 -13.88 -4.22
CA LYS A 71 -17.18 -13.82 -2.97
C LYS A 71 -17.05 -15.09 -2.12
N LYS A 72 -15.85 -15.65 -2.02
CA LYS A 72 -15.53 -16.84 -1.20
C LYS A 72 -14.20 -16.71 -0.47
N ILE A 73 -14.02 -17.54 0.55
CA ILE A 73 -12.77 -17.68 1.30
C ILE A 73 -12.00 -18.89 0.74
N GLU A 74 -10.72 -18.70 0.46
CA GLU A 74 -9.79 -19.76 0.10
C GLU A 74 -8.67 -19.87 1.13
N LYS A 75 -8.18 -21.08 1.36
CA LYS A 75 -6.97 -21.33 2.13
C LYS A 75 -5.80 -21.51 1.17
N VAL A 76 -4.72 -20.79 1.42
CA VAL A 76 -3.52 -20.78 0.57
C VAL A 76 -2.32 -20.93 1.47
N ASN A 77 -1.34 -21.75 1.08
CA ASN A 77 -0.06 -21.79 1.77
C ASN A 77 0.54 -20.38 1.84
N LEU A 78 1.05 -19.98 3.00
CA LEU A 78 1.54 -18.61 3.22
C LEU A 78 2.58 -18.20 2.18
N GLU A 79 3.54 -19.06 1.83
CA GLU A 79 4.58 -18.69 0.86
C GLU A 79 4.02 -18.56 -0.56
N GLU A 80 3.06 -19.40 -0.95
CA GLU A 80 2.34 -19.25 -2.22
C GLU A 80 1.50 -17.97 -2.27
N TYR A 81 0.88 -17.59 -1.14
CA TYR A 81 0.20 -16.30 -1.01
C TYR A 81 1.19 -15.13 -1.22
N ILE A 82 2.37 -15.19 -0.58
CA ILE A 82 3.39 -14.14 -0.75
C ILE A 82 3.89 -14.05 -2.20
N LYS A 83 4.08 -15.17 -2.91
CA LYS A 83 4.40 -15.15 -4.36
C LYS A 83 3.31 -14.43 -5.16
N GLY A 84 2.04 -14.70 -4.87
CA GLY A 84 0.90 -14.03 -5.50
C GLY A 84 0.81 -12.53 -5.20
N VAL A 85 1.15 -12.12 -3.97
CA VAL A 85 1.20 -10.69 -3.57
C VAL A 85 2.30 -9.95 -4.30
N ILE A 86 3.55 -10.42 -4.23
CA ILE A 86 4.68 -9.70 -4.84
C ILE A 86 4.50 -9.59 -6.35
N SER A 87 4.03 -10.65 -7.00
CA SER A 87 3.75 -10.66 -8.44
C SER A 87 2.67 -9.65 -8.86
N SER A 88 1.82 -9.23 -7.91
CA SER A 88 0.74 -8.27 -8.15
C SER A 88 1.10 -6.84 -7.75
N GLU A 89 2.03 -6.67 -6.80
CA GLU A 89 2.35 -5.36 -6.19
C GLU A 89 3.65 -4.75 -6.72
N MET A 90 4.64 -5.56 -7.12
CA MET A 90 5.97 -5.08 -7.54
C MET A 90 6.33 -5.62 -8.93
N PRO A 91 6.85 -4.78 -9.86
CA PRO A 91 7.29 -5.26 -11.16
C PRO A 91 8.39 -6.31 -11.01
N VAL A 92 8.21 -7.48 -11.63
CA VAL A 92 9.14 -8.62 -11.53
C VAL A 92 10.53 -8.32 -12.10
N GLU A 93 10.64 -7.32 -12.97
CA GLU A 93 11.91 -6.81 -13.48
C GLU A 93 12.77 -6.12 -12.42
N PHE A 94 12.18 -5.72 -11.28
CA PHE A 94 12.94 -5.08 -10.20
C PHE A 94 14.03 -6.01 -9.66
N ASN A 95 15.06 -5.40 -9.09
CA ASN A 95 16.17 -6.14 -8.49
C ASN A 95 15.66 -7.16 -7.45
N ILE A 96 16.28 -8.34 -7.41
CA ILE A 96 15.88 -9.42 -6.51
C ILE A 96 15.88 -8.99 -5.04
N GLU A 97 16.81 -8.11 -4.64
CA GLU A 97 16.87 -7.62 -3.26
C GLU A 97 15.69 -6.69 -2.92
N ALA A 98 15.14 -5.96 -3.90
CA ALA A 98 13.90 -5.21 -3.71
C ALA A 98 12.67 -6.13 -3.61
N LEU A 99 12.63 -7.20 -4.42
CA LEU A 99 11.58 -8.22 -4.34
C LEU A 99 11.60 -8.96 -2.99
N LYS A 100 12.80 -9.28 -2.48
CA LYS A 100 12.99 -9.86 -1.13
C LYS A 100 12.52 -8.92 -0.02
N ALA A 101 12.82 -7.63 -0.12
CA ALA A 101 12.35 -6.65 0.85
C ALA A 101 10.81 -6.56 0.85
N GLN A 102 10.19 -6.58 -0.34
CA GLN A 102 8.74 -6.66 -0.51
C GLN A 102 8.16 -7.96 0.07
N ALA A 103 8.83 -9.11 -0.11
CA ALA A 103 8.41 -10.38 0.48
C ALA A 103 8.32 -10.31 2.00
N VAL A 104 9.37 -9.78 2.65
CA VAL A 104 9.42 -9.66 4.11
C VAL A 104 8.34 -8.71 4.63
N ALA A 105 8.12 -7.57 3.98
CA ALA A 105 7.03 -6.64 4.34
C ALA A 105 5.64 -7.26 4.12
N ALA A 106 5.43 -7.95 2.99
CA ALA A 106 4.18 -8.63 2.67
C ALA A 106 3.87 -9.74 3.68
N ARG A 107 4.86 -10.58 4.02
CA ARG A 107 4.72 -11.65 5.01
C ARG A 107 4.43 -11.13 6.39
N THR A 108 5.08 -10.03 6.80
CA THR A 108 4.81 -9.38 8.08
C THR A 108 3.35 -8.94 8.18
N PHE A 109 2.79 -8.36 7.10
CA PHE A 109 1.38 -7.98 7.04
C PHE A 109 0.46 -9.19 7.09
N ALA A 110 0.76 -10.25 6.33
CA ALA A 110 -0.03 -11.47 6.33
C ALA A 110 -0.10 -12.07 7.75
N VAL A 111 1.06 -12.24 8.38
CA VAL A 111 1.22 -12.79 9.73
C VAL A 111 0.48 -11.96 10.79
N CYS A 112 0.48 -10.62 10.69
CA CYS A 112 -0.24 -9.80 11.67
C CYS A 112 -1.77 -9.92 11.59
N HIS A 113 -2.29 -10.51 10.51
CA HIS A 113 -3.70 -10.79 10.32
C HIS A 113 -4.11 -12.24 10.60
N MET A 114 -3.15 -13.11 10.91
CA MET A 114 -3.38 -14.53 11.17
C MET A 114 -3.43 -14.79 12.68
N GLU A 115 -4.55 -15.33 13.16
CA GLU A 115 -4.80 -15.57 14.59
C GLU A 115 -3.76 -16.52 15.22
N GLN A 116 -3.22 -17.47 14.45
CA GLN A 116 -2.20 -18.41 14.91
C GLN A 116 -0.89 -17.73 15.36
N PHE A 117 -0.61 -16.51 14.87
CA PHE A 117 0.54 -15.71 15.30
C PHE A 117 0.16 -14.62 16.31
N GLY A 118 -1.04 -14.71 16.90
CA GLY A 118 -1.61 -13.68 17.78
C GLY A 118 -2.15 -12.46 17.04
N GLY A 119 -2.22 -12.53 15.70
CA GLY A 119 -2.77 -11.49 14.83
C GLY A 119 -4.30 -11.40 14.89
N ARG A 120 -4.86 -10.42 14.16
CA ARG A 120 -6.31 -10.21 14.05
C ARG A 120 -6.73 -10.15 12.60
N LYS A 121 -7.73 -10.95 12.25
CA LYS A 121 -8.38 -10.92 10.95
C LYS A 121 -8.75 -9.50 10.53
N TYR A 122 -8.56 -9.20 9.26
CA TYR A 122 -8.93 -7.90 8.73
C TYR A 122 -10.45 -7.71 8.85
N LYS A 123 -10.88 -6.56 9.41
CA LYS A 123 -12.28 -6.33 9.81
C LYS A 123 -13.30 -6.55 8.69
N ASP A 124 -12.93 -6.24 7.45
CA ASP A 124 -13.79 -6.31 6.28
C ASP A 124 -13.48 -7.54 5.40
N ALA A 125 -12.76 -8.54 5.92
CA ALA A 125 -12.42 -9.77 5.20
C ALA A 125 -13.42 -10.92 5.41
N TYR A 126 -14.63 -10.63 5.91
CA TYR A 126 -15.74 -11.59 6.02
C TYR A 126 -15.37 -12.89 6.77
N GLY A 127 -14.48 -12.81 7.77
CA GLY A 127 -14.04 -13.95 8.58
C GLY A 127 -12.76 -14.65 8.07
N ALA A 128 -12.18 -14.19 6.97
CA ALA A 128 -10.83 -14.54 6.52
C ALA A 128 -9.76 -13.67 7.20
N ASP A 129 -8.49 -14.05 7.09
CA ASP A 129 -7.37 -13.27 7.61
C ASP A 129 -7.21 -11.97 6.83
N VAL A 130 -7.25 -12.04 5.51
CA VAL A 130 -7.06 -10.90 4.60
C VAL A 130 -8.05 -10.90 3.43
N VAL A 131 -8.19 -9.76 2.75
CA VAL A 131 -8.89 -9.64 1.46
C VAL A 131 -7.90 -9.46 0.31
N ASN A 132 -8.16 -10.02 -0.86
CA ASN A 132 -7.23 -9.99 -2.00
C ASN A 132 -7.15 -8.65 -2.77
N THR A 133 -7.57 -7.54 -2.15
CA THR A 133 -7.63 -6.21 -2.77
C THR A 133 -6.66 -5.23 -2.08
N VAL A 134 -6.56 -4.01 -2.62
CA VAL A 134 -5.76 -2.90 -2.06
C VAL A 134 -6.13 -2.51 -0.63
N GLN A 135 -7.24 -3.01 -0.07
CA GLN A 135 -7.58 -2.83 1.34
C GLN A 135 -6.61 -3.58 2.27
N CYS A 136 -6.02 -4.66 1.79
CA CYS A 136 -4.97 -5.41 2.45
C CYS A 136 -3.73 -5.39 1.56
N GLN A 137 -3.64 -6.37 0.65
CA GLN A 137 -2.59 -6.54 -0.34
C GLN A 137 -3.23 -7.19 -1.56
N VAL A 138 -2.90 -6.69 -2.76
CA VAL A 138 -3.42 -7.31 -3.99
C VAL A 138 -2.84 -8.71 -4.10
N TYR A 139 -3.71 -9.71 -4.09
CA TYR A 139 -3.34 -11.11 -4.29
C TYR A 139 -3.99 -11.64 -5.56
N THR A 140 -3.17 -12.22 -6.42
CA THR A 140 -3.58 -12.89 -7.66
C THR A 140 -3.02 -14.32 -7.64
N LYS A 141 -3.84 -15.30 -8.03
CA LYS A 141 -3.44 -16.70 -8.16
C LYS A 141 -2.34 -16.86 -9.22
N GLN A 142 -1.49 -17.88 -9.06
CA GLN A 142 -0.37 -18.13 -9.97
C GLN A 142 -0.80 -18.19 -11.45
N ASP A 143 -1.83 -18.97 -11.79
CA ASP A 143 -2.29 -19.09 -13.18
C ASP A 143 -2.70 -17.74 -13.78
N ASP A 144 -3.39 -16.90 -13.01
CA ASP A 144 -3.80 -15.57 -13.42
C ASP A 144 -2.61 -14.61 -13.56
N VAL A 145 -1.57 -14.75 -12.73
CA VAL A 145 -0.30 -14.00 -12.87
C VAL A 145 0.41 -14.43 -14.16
N LEU A 146 0.60 -15.73 -14.37
CA LEU A 146 1.30 -16.28 -15.53
C LEU A 146 0.61 -15.88 -16.84
N ASN A 147 -0.73 -15.86 -16.86
CA ASN A 147 -1.51 -15.45 -18.03
C ASN A 147 -1.37 -13.96 -18.38
N LYS A 148 -0.95 -13.11 -17.43
CA LYS A 148 -0.72 -11.67 -17.65
C LYS A 148 0.69 -11.37 -18.16
N TRP A 149 1.66 -12.25 -17.90
CA TRP A 149 3.04 -12.05 -18.33
C TRP A 149 3.31 -12.50 -19.77
N PRO A 150 4.36 -11.97 -20.42
CA PRO A 150 4.82 -12.49 -21.70
C PRO A 150 5.10 -13.98 -21.60
N LYS A 151 4.48 -14.79 -22.47
CA LYS A 151 4.51 -16.27 -22.38
C LYS A 151 5.93 -16.84 -22.41
N ASP A 152 6.83 -16.19 -23.14
CA ASP A 152 8.25 -16.56 -23.25
C ASP A 152 9.05 -16.28 -21.98
N LYS A 153 8.57 -15.39 -21.10
CA LYS A 153 9.22 -15.00 -19.84
C LYS A 153 8.50 -15.45 -18.59
N ALA A 154 7.24 -15.88 -18.68
CA ALA A 154 6.38 -16.15 -17.53
C ALA A 154 7.02 -17.12 -16.52
N ASN A 155 7.66 -18.19 -17.00
CA ASN A 155 8.37 -19.14 -16.15
C ASN A 155 9.63 -18.56 -15.50
N GLU A 156 10.42 -17.77 -16.23
CA GLU A 156 11.60 -17.08 -15.70
C GLU A 156 11.19 -16.10 -14.59
N TYR A 157 10.14 -15.32 -14.85
CA TYR A 157 9.58 -14.35 -13.91
C TYR A 157 9.05 -15.04 -12.65
N TRP A 158 8.32 -16.14 -12.80
CA TRP A 158 7.83 -16.92 -11.67
C TRP A 158 8.96 -17.52 -10.85
N ASN A 159 10.02 -18.02 -11.49
CA ASN A 159 11.20 -18.54 -10.80
C ASN A 159 11.92 -17.45 -10.01
N LYS A 160 12.02 -16.24 -10.55
CA LYS A 160 12.62 -15.09 -9.86
C LYS A 160 11.80 -14.68 -8.63
N ILE A 161 10.47 -14.59 -8.75
CA ILE A 161 9.59 -14.34 -7.60
C ILE A 161 9.72 -15.45 -6.56
N SER A 162 9.67 -16.71 -7.00
CA SER A 162 9.81 -17.87 -6.11
C SER A 162 11.13 -17.82 -5.34
N THR A 163 12.24 -17.50 -6.01
CA THR A 163 13.55 -17.35 -5.37
C THR A 163 13.53 -16.24 -4.31
N ALA A 164 12.92 -15.08 -4.60
CA ALA A 164 12.81 -13.98 -3.63
C ALA A 164 12.05 -14.39 -2.36
N VAL A 165 10.96 -15.15 -2.55
CA VAL A 165 10.10 -15.61 -1.45
C VAL A 165 10.80 -16.68 -0.64
N GLU A 166 11.40 -17.70 -1.27
CA GLU A 166 12.04 -18.79 -0.54
C GLU A 166 13.32 -18.37 0.17
N ASP A 167 14.12 -17.48 -0.42
CA ASP A 167 15.31 -16.90 0.23
C ASP A 167 14.97 -16.09 1.50
N THR A 168 13.71 -15.68 1.65
CA THR A 168 13.18 -14.93 2.80
C THR A 168 12.08 -15.67 3.55
N LYS A 169 11.97 -16.99 3.34
CA LYS A 169 10.93 -17.82 3.94
C LYS A 169 10.89 -17.64 5.45
N GLY A 170 9.69 -17.40 5.99
CA GLY A 170 9.49 -17.18 7.43
C GLY A 170 10.11 -15.89 7.99
N GLN A 171 10.67 -15.00 7.18
CA GLN A 171 11.23 -13.73 7.68
C GLN A 171 10.16 -12.65 7.79
N VAL A 172 10.10 -12.02 8.96
CA VAL A 172 9.20 -10.91 9.29
C VAL A 172 9.96 -9.73 9.91
N ILE A 173 9.34 -8.56 9.87
CA ILE A 173 9.87 -7.31 10.43
C ILE A 173 9.42 -7.18 11.88
N THR A 174 10.36 -6.86 12.77
CA THR A 174 10.12 -6.73 14.21
C THR A 174 10.67 -5.41 14.76
N TYR A 175 9.98 -4.84 15.74
CA TYR A 175 10.43 -3.70 16.54
C TYR A 175 10.36 -4.10 18.01
N ASP A 176 11.42 -3.86 18.79
CA ASP A 176 11.55 -4.32 20.18
C ASP A 176 11.20 -5.82 20.37
N ASN A 177 11.72 -6.66 19.48
CA ASN A 177 11.50 -8.12 19.44
C ASN A 177 10.05 -8.58 19.21
N LYS A 178 9.16 -7.68 18.79
CA LYS A 178 7.78 -8.00 18.45
C LYS A 178 7.49 -7.68 16.98
N ILE A 179 6.66 -8.46 16.32
CA ILE A 179 6.28 -8.29 14.90
C ILE A 179 5.52 -6.97 14.76
N ILE A 180 5.90 -6.12 13.81
CA ILE A 180 5.17 -4.86 13.58
C ILE A 180 3.81 -5.14 12.89
N THR A 181 2.77 -4.39 13.24
CA THR A 181 1.42 -4.60 12.66
C THR A 181 1.18 -3.83 11.37
N ASP A 182 2.02 -2.83 11.08
CA ASP A 182 1.80 -1.87 10.00
C ASP A 182 3.03 -1.73 9.07
N PRO A 183 3.47 -2.80 8.39
CA PRO A 183 4.58 -2.76 7.44
C PRO A 183 4.16 -2.08 6.12
N TYR A 184 3.68 -0.84 6.17
CA TYR A 184 3.21 -0.10 5.00
C TYR A 184 4.28 -0.01 3.91
N TYR A 185 3.85 -0.06 2.66
CA TYR A 185 4.69 0.18 1.48
C TYR A 185 3.87 0.84 0.39
N PHE A 186 4.54 1.56 -0.51
CA PHE A 186 3.89 2.31 -1.58
C PHE A 186 4.81 2.45 -2.79
N SER A 187 4.25 2.90 -3.92
CA SER A 187 4.96 2.84 -5.20
C SER A 187 6.17 3.77 -5.28
N VAL A 188 5.96 5.09 -5.14
CA VAL A 188 6.99 6.09 -5.42
C VAL A 188 6.90 7.22 -4.39
N SER A 189 8.02 7.60 -3.77
CA SER A 189 8.06 8.77 -2.88
C SER A 189 8.35 10.06 -3.64
N SER A 190 8.24 11.19 -2.95
CA SER A 190 8.65 12.48 -3.50
C SER A 190 10.11 12.83 -3.19
N GLY A 191 10.93 11.82 -2.85
CA GLY A 191 12.33 11.94 -2.42
C GLY A 191 12.55 11.63 -0.93
N LYS A 192 11.46 11.48 -0.16
CA LYS A 192 11.44 11.04 1.24
C LYS A 192 10.09 10.44 1.61
N THR A 193 10.07 9.59 2.63
CA THR A 193 8.86 8.97 3.18
C THR A 193 8.18 9.89 4.21
N GLU A 194 6.98 9.52 4.65
CA GLU A 194 6.16 10.26 5.60
C GLU A 194 6.28 9.74 7.04
N ASN A 195 6.03 10.61 8.01
CA ASN A 195 5.84 10.20 9.41
C ASN A 195 4.42 9.70 9.64
N ALA A 196 4.26 8.54 10.28
CA ALA A 196 2.94 7.99 10.62
C ALA A 196 2.07 8.98 11.40
N LYS A 197 2.63 9.69 12.39
CA LYS A 197 1.89 10.68 13.20
C LYS A 197 1.21 11.76 12.36
N GLU A 198 1.82 12.17 11.26
CA GLU A 198 1.30 13.26 10.44
C GLU A 198 0.28 12.77 9.39
N VAL A 199 0.37 11.51 8.96
CA VAL A 199 -0.54 10.91 7.96
C VAL A 199 -1.71 10.17 8.60
N LEU A 200 -1.46 9.41 9.67
CA LEU A 200 -2.43 8.58 10.38
C LEU A 200 -2.99 9.26 11.64
N GLY A 201 -2.29 10.27 12.18
CA GLY A 201 -2.62 10.88 13.47
C GLY A 201 -2.02 10.15 14.67
N GLU A 202 -1.47 8.95 14.45
CA GLU A 202 -0.87 8.08 15.46
C GLU A 202 0.61 7.88 15.18
N ASP A 203 1.44 7.98 16.23
CA ASP A 203 2.87 7.78 16.07
C ASP A 203 3.21 6.29 16.08
N LYS A 204 3.96 5.85 15.09
CA LYS A 204 4.51 4.50 15.02
C LYS A 204 6.04 4.64 14.96
N PRO A 205 6.80 4.14 15.95
CA PRO A 205 8.21 4.45 16.11
C PRO A 205 9.07 3.97 14.93
N TYR A 206 8.63 2.92 14.24
CA TYR A 206 9.27 2.35 13.05
C TYR A 206 8.84 3.02 11.73
N LEU A 207 7.84 3.90 11.70
CA LEU A 207 7.37 4.61 10.49
C LEU A 207 7.71 6.10 10.57
N LYS A 208 9.00 6.39 10.41
CA LYS A 208 9.53 7.76 10.36
C LYS A 208 9.89 8.15 8.93
N SER A 209 9.91 9.45 8.69
CA SER A 209 10.40 10.00 7.44
C SER A 209 11.89 9.71 7.27
N VAL A 210 12.24 9.06 6.16
CA VAL A 210 13.61 8.79 5.73
C VAL A 210 13.81 9.27 4.29
N SER A 211 15.05 9.59 3.93
CA SER A 211 15.42 9.95 2.56
C SER A 211 15.16 8.76 1.62
N SER A 212 14.67 9.00 0.42
CA SER A 212 14.43 7.95 -0.58
C SER A 212 14.89 8.44 -1.96
N PRO A 213 16.19 8.36 -2.26
CA PRO A 213 16.75 8.84 -3.53
C PRO A 213 16.59 7.82 -4.66
N GLY A 214 16.45 8.28 -5.92
CA GLY A 214 16.35 7.42 -7.11
C GLY A 214 14.93 7.12 -7.57
N GLU A 215 13.95 7.75 -6.95
CA GLU A 215 12.52 7.71 -7.28
C GLU A 215 12.23 8.26 -8.67
N GLU A 216 13.09 9.16 -9.15
CA GLU A 216 12.99 9.85 -10.44
C GLU A 216 13.02 8.88 -11.63
N SER A 217 13.51 7.65 -11.41
CA SER A 217 13.48 6.57 -12.40
C SER A 217 12.06 6.04 -12.65
N ALA A 218 11.09 6.32 -11.78
CA ALA A 218 9.72 5.88 -11.92
C ALA A 218 8.96 6.70 -12.96
N HIS A 219 8.27 6.03 -13.88
CA HIS A 219 7.36 6.69 -14.83
C HIS A 219 6.28 7.56 -14.15
N LYS A 220 5.87 7.18 -12.93
CA LYS A 220 4.89 7.90 -12.12
C LYS A 220 5.50 8.86 -11.10
N TYR A 221 6.80 9.16 -11.17
CA TYR A 221 7.43 10.11 -10.25
C TYR A 221 6.84 11.52 -10.36
N LYS A 222 6.56 12.00 -11.58
CA LYS A 222 5.84 13.25 -11.83
C LYS A 222 4.65 12.98 -12.72
N THR A 223 3.46 13.40 -12.29
CA THR A 223 2.23 13.20 -13.05
C THR A 223 1.35 14.43 -12.99
N SER A 224 0.67 14.76 -14.10
CA SER A 224 -0.34 15.81 -14.14
C SER A 224 -1.74 15.22 -14.31
N LEU A 225 -2.70 15.72 -13.55
CA LEU A 225 -4.12 15.46 -13.74
C LEU A 225 -4.85 16.75 -14.06
N LYS A 226 -5.46 16.81 -15.25
CA LYS A 226 -6.24 17.95 -15.74
C LYS A 226 -7.72 17.60 -15.80
N MET A 227 -8.60 18.47 -15.31
CA MET A 227 -10.05 18.29 -15.38
C MET A 227 -10.79 19.61 -15.51
N SER A 228 -12.02 19.57 -16.04
CA SER A 228 -12.87 20.77 -16.08
C SER A 228 -13.28 21.17 -14.65
N TYR A 229 -13.65 22.44 -14.47
CA TYR A 229 -14.21 22.88 -13.18
C TYR A 229 -15.55 22.18 -12.86
N GLY A 230 -16.32 21.77 -13.88
CA GLY A 230 -17.54 20.99 -13.68
C GLY A 230 -17.24 19.63 -13.06
N ASP A 231 -16.33 18.86 -13.68
CA ASP A 231 -15.92 17.54 -13.18
C ASP A 231 -15.34 17.64 -11.76
N PHE A 232 -14.56 18.70 -11.48
CA PHE A 232 -14.02 18.96 -10.14
C PHE A 232 -15.14 19.18 -9.11
N VAL A 233 -16.14 20.00 -9.45
CA VAL A 233 -17.31 20.26 -8.58
C VAL A 233 -18.09 18.98 -8.34
N ASP A 234 -18.35 18.19 -9.38
CA ASP A 234 -19.11 16.94 -9.27
C ASP A 234 -18.39 15.92 -8.39
N LYS A 235 -17.08 15.73 -8.59
CA LYS A 235 -16.24 14.87 -7.74
C LYS A 235 -16.29 15.32 -6.28
N ILE A 236 -16.06 16.60 -5.99
CA ILE A 236 -16.10 17.10 -4.61
C ILE A 236 -17.50 16.93 -4.00
N ASN A 237 -18.55 17.34 -4.71
CA ASN A 237 -19.93 17.31 -4.21
C ASN A 237 -20.49 15.92 -3.99
N SER A 238 -19.93 14.89 -4.63
CA SER A 238 -20.25 13.49 -4.35
C SER A 238 -19.75 12.99 -2.98
N SER A 239 -18.81 13.72 -2.36
CA SER A 239 -18.04 13.24 -1.20
C SER A 239 -18.06 14.20 0.00
N VAL A 240 -18.78 15.33 -0.10
CA VAL A 240 -18.90 16.35 0.96
C VAL A 240 -20.35 16.80 1.16
N ASN A 241 -20.69 17.19 2.38
CA ASN A 241 -22.04 17.68 2.71
C ASN A 241 -22.26 19.13 2.25
N ASN A 242 -21.27 20.01 2.49
CA ASN A 242 -21.35 21.41 2.09
C ASN A 242 -20.94 21.53 0.62
N LYS A 243 -21.90 21.38 -0.29
CA LYS A 243 -21.63 21.42 -1.73
C LYS A 243 -20.96 22.74 -2.14
N ILE A 244 -20.03 22.65 -3.09
CA ILE A 244 -19.35 23.78 -3.70
C ILE A 244 -19.96 24.14 -5.06
N ASN A 245 -19.76 25.37 -5.50
CA ASN A 245 -20.11 25.84 -6.84
C ASN A 245 -18.86 26.11 -7.71
N LEU A 246 -19.07 26.46 -8.98
CA LEU A 246 -18.00 26.74 -9.95
C LEU A 246 -17.11 27.92 -9.54
N ILE A 247 -17.63 28.91 -8.82
CA ILE A 247 -16.84 30.05 -8.33
C ILE A 247 -15.86 29.56 -7.25
N GLN A 248 -16.36 28.80 -6.28
CA GLN A 248 -15.53 28.20 -5.23
C GLN A 248 -14.50 27.20 -5.78
N ALA A 249 -14.81 26.50 -6.86
CA ALA A 249 -13.83 25.65 -7.54
C ALA A 249 -12.67 26.45 -8.18
N ARG A 250 -12.92 27.68 -8.62
CA ARG A 250 -11.94 28.56 -9.27
C ARG A 250 -11.06 29.33 -8.30
N VAL A 251 -11.64 29.82 -7.19
CA VAL A 251 -10.93 30.73 -6.27
C VAL A 251 -10.99 30.30 -4.80
N GLY A 252 -11.73 29.23 -4.48
CA GLY A 252 -12.00 28.79 -3.11
C GLY A 252 -11.16 27.61 -2.64
N ILE A 253 -10.01 27.33 -3.25
CA ILE A 253 -9.12 26.24 -2.85
C ILE A 253 -7.88 26.82 -2.16
N SER A 254 -7.58 26.36 -0.95
CA SER A 254 -6.39 26.80 -0.20
C SER A 254 -5.74 25.65 0.57
N ILE A 255 -4.41 25.59 0.54
CA ILE A 255 -3.64 24.64 1.33
C ILE A 255 -3.53 25.21 2.75
N LEU A 256 -4.08 24.50 3.73
CA LEU A 256 -4.10 24.97 5.12
C LEU A 256 -2.86 24.51 5.90
N LYS A 257 -2.42 23.28 5.65
CA LYS A 257 -1.33 22.66 6.40
C LYS A 257 -0.51 21.72 5.52
N ARG A 258 0.80 21.72 5.74
CA ARG A 258 1.75 20.73 5.19
C ARG A 258 2.40 19.94 6.32
N ASN A 259 2.79 18.72 6.04
CA ASN A 259 3.61 17.90 6.93
C ASN A 259 5.04 18.46 7.00
N SER A 260 5.83 17.99 7.96
CA SER A 260 7.26 18.26 8.09
C SER A 260 8.07 17.85 6.85
N THR A 261 7.52 16.90 6.07
CA THR A 261 8.06 16.45 4.78
C THR A 261 7.74 17.40 3.62
N GLY A 262 6.83 18.36 3.81
CA GLY A 262 6.40 19.32 2.80
C GLY A 262 5.19 18.87 1.96
N THR A 263 4.67 17.66 2.19
CA THR A 263 3.44 17.19 1.53
C THR A 263 2.19 17.84 2.14
N ILE A 264 1.09 17.93 1.38
CA ILE A 264 -0.12 18.60 1.86
C ILE A 264 -0.79 17.69 2.90
N ASN A 265 -1.13 18.25 4.05
CA ASN A 265 -1.84 17.56 5.13
C ASN A 265 -3.33 17.91 5.12
N GLN A 266 -3.65 19.19 5.00
CA GLN A 266 -5.03 19.68 5.02
C GLN A 266 -5.24 20.73 3.92
N ILE A 267 -6.39 20.62 3.27
CA ILE A 267 -6.82 21.49 2.18
C ILE A 267 -8.25 21.96 2.43
N LYS A 268 -8.51 23.22 2.14
CA LYS A 268 -9.84 23.81 2.16
C LYS A 268 -10.35 23.96 0.73
N VAL A 269 -11.58 23.51 0.49
CA VAL A 269 -12.28 23.60 -0.79
C VAL A 269 -13.67 24.18 -0.53
N GLY A 270 -13.87 25.45 -0.89
CA GLY A 270 -15.03 26.22 -0.45
C GLY A 270 -15.06 26.31 1.07
N ASN A 271 -16.14 25.80 1.70
CA ASN A 271 -16.28 25.74 3.15
C ASN A 271 -15.86 24.39 3.76
N ASN A 272 -15.42 23.44 2.95
CA ASN A 272 -14.99 22.13 3.42
C ASN A 272 -13.52 22.15 3.76
N VAL A 273 -13.16 21.69 4.96
CA VAL A 273 -11.79 21.36 5.33
C VAL A 273 -11.63 19.84 5.22
N LEU A 274 -10.68 19.40 4.40
CA LEU A 274 -10.45 18.00 4.10
C LEU A 274 -9.02 17.61 4.47
N GLN A 275 -8.86 16.39 4.98
CA GLN A 275 -7.56 15.72 4.97
C GLN A 275 -7.12 15.53 3.52
N ALA A 276 -5.84 15.77 3.24
CA ALA A 276 -5.30 15.70 1.89
C ALA A 276 -5.41 14.29 1.30
N THR A 277 -5.35 13.24 2.13
CA THR A 277 -5.57 11.85 1.72
C THR A 277 -6.99 11.63 1.19
N LYS A 278 -8.01 12.19 1.86
CA LYS A 278 -9.40 12.19 1.37
C LYS A 278 -9.53 12.98 0.08
N PHE A 279 -8.95 14.18 -0.01
CA PHE A 279 -8.96 14.98 -1.24
C PHE A 279 -8.30 14.24 -2.42
N ARG A 280 -7.13 13.64 -2.20
CA ARG A 280 -6.42 12.80 -3.16
C ARG A 280 -7.33 11.69 -3.70
N SER A 281 -8.04 10.98 -2.82
CA SER A 281 -8.96 9.91 -3.21
C SER A 281 -10.15 10.43 -4.03
N ILE A 282 -10.75 11.55 -3.63
CA ILE A 282 -11.90 12.15 -4.33
C ILE A 282 -11.53 12.57 -5.75
N ILE A 283 -10.37 13.22 -5.90
CA ILE A 283 -9.94 13.79 -7.17
C ILE A 283 -9.31 12.74 -8.08
N GLY A 284 -8.69 11.71 -7.50
CA GLY A 284 -7.93 10.68 -8.22
C GLY A 284 -6.47 11.07 -8.42
N LEU A 285 -5.85 11.70 -7.42
CA LEU A 285 -4.45 12.13 -7.48
C LEU A 285 -3.50 10.99 -7.07
N ASN A 286 -2.30 11.01 -7.65
CA ASN A 286 -1.28 10.00 -7.33
C ASN A 286 -0.70 10.18 -5.92
N SER A 287 -0.54 11.41 -5.44
CA SER A 287 -0.02 11.69 -4.09
C SER A 287 -0.70 12.90 -3.48
N THR A 288 -0.39 13.18 -2.20
CA THR A 288 -0.74 14.44 -1.53
C THR A 288 0.34 15.52 -1.71
N ASN A 289 1.42 15.21 -2.45
CA ASN A 289 2.44 16.19 -2.82
C ASN A 289 2.14 16.73 -4.22
N PHE A 290 1.32 17.77 -4.27
CA PHE A 290 0.95 18.38 -5.55
C PHE A 290 0.95 19.90 -5.51
N GLN A 291 1.00 20.48 -6.71
CA GLN A 291 0.75 21.90 -6.98
C GLN A 291 -0.52 22.03 -7.80
N ILE A 292 -1.22 23.16 -7.63
CA ILE A 292 -2.46 23.45 -8.35
C ILE A 292 -2.18 24.54 -9.37
N LYS A 293 -2.55 24.30 -10.62
CA LYS A 293 -2.52 25.26 -11.72
C LYS A 293 -3.93 25.59 -12.16
N TYR A 294 -4.21 26.88 -12.27
CA TYR A 294 -5.51 27.39 -12.66
C TYR A 294 -5.46 27.90 -14.10
N ASN A 295 -6.32 27.35 -14.94
CA ASN A 295 -6.54 27.80 -16.31
C ASN A 295 -7.97 28.33 -16.47
N ILE A 296 -8.26 28.96 -17.61
CA ILE A 296 -9.58 29.55 -17.89
C ILE A 296 -10.71 28.50 -17.83
N SER A 297 -10.48 27.32 -18.41
CA SER A 297 -11.52 26.27 -18.54
C SER A 297 -11.32 25.07 -17.61
N ASN A 298 -10.16 24.94 -16.99
CA ASN A 298 -9.78 23.73 -16.26
C ASN A 298 -8.87 24.03 -15.07
N ILE A 299 -8.81 23.05 -14.18
CA ILE A 299 -7.87 22.97 -13.07
C ILE A 299 -6.93 21.79 -13.32
N GLU A 300 -5.66 21.99 -12.99
CA GLU A 300 -4.61 21.00 -13.19
C GLU A 300 -3.82 20.77 -11.90
N PHE A 301 -3.49 19.52 -11.63
CA PHE A 301 -2.77 19.07 -10.44
C PHE A 301 -1.47 18.36 -10.85
N ASP A 302 -0.34 19.01 -10.60
CA ASP A 302 0.98 18.41 -10.80
C ASP A 302 1.41 17.71 -9.51
N CYS A 303 1.42 16.38 -9.52
CA CYS A 303 1.80 15.53 -8.40
C CYS A 303 3.26 15.07 -8.52
N ILE A 304 3.92 14.91 -7.37
CA ILE A 304 5.20 14.24 -7.22
C ILE A 304 5.02 13.01 -6.32
N GLY A 305 5.53 11.87 -6.76
CA GLY A 305 5.37 10.58 -6.10
C GLY A 305 3.99 9.93 -6.35
N TYR A 306 3.86 8.70 -5.89
CA TYR A 306 2.66 7.89 -6.04
C TYR A 306 2.44 6.96 -4.83
N GLY A 307 1.38 7.24 -4.06
CA GLY A 307 1.00 6.46 -2.88
C GLY A 307 0.88 7.31 -1.61
N HIS A 308 0.81 6.63 -0.46
CA HIS A 308 0.58 7.27 0.85
C HIS A 308 1.85 7.76 1.55
N GLY A 309 3.04 7.35 1.11
CA GLY A 309 4.31 7.85 1.65
C GLY A 309 4.82 7.14 2.89
N LEU A 310 4.01 6.32 3.57
CA LEU A 310 4.40 5.58 4.78
C LEU A 310 5.20 4.31 4.49
N GLY A 311 6.31 4.12 5.21
CA GLY A 311 7.11 2.89 5.16
C GLY A 311 7.94 2.78 3.88
N MET A 312 7.95 1.61 3.26
CA MET A 312 8.86 1.31 2.16
C MET A 312 8.38 1.85 0.80
N SER A 313 9.22 2.65 0.13
CA SER A 313 9.03 3.00 -1.28
C SER A 313 9.52 1.86 -2.17
N GLN A 314 8.70 1.37 -3.10
CA GLN A 314 9.06 0.28 -4.02
C GLN A 314 10.15 0.72 -5.01
N TYR A 315 10.03 1.90 -5.61
CA TYR A 315 11.07 2.44 -6.50
C TYR A 315 12.32 2.87 -5.74
N GLY A 316 12.16 3.37 -4.52
CA GLY A 316 13.29 3.62 -3.63
C GLY A 316 14.04 2.34 -3.25
N ALA A 317 13.33 1.26 -2.92
CA ALA A 317 13.91 -0.07 -2.68
C ALA A 317 14.65 -0.60 -3.91
N LYS A 318 14.06 -0.46 -5.10
CA LYS A 318 14.74 -0.77 -6.38
C LYS A 318 16.04 0.03 -6.53
N ALA A 319 15.99 1.34 -6.32
CA ALA A 319 17.17 2.20 -6.47
C ALA A 319 18.29 1.87 -5.48
N MET A 320 17.94 1.48 -4.24
CA MET A 320 18.91 0.98 -3.26
C MET A 320 19.52 -0.36 -3.68
N ALA A 321 18.68 -1.31 -4.12
CA ALA A 321 19.10 -2.62 -4.58
C ALA A 321 20.02 -2.53 -5.83
N ASP A 322 19.69 -1.66 -6.78
CA ASP A 322 20.50 -1.40 -7.99
C ASP A 322 21.87 -0.79 -7.64
N LYS A 323 22.01 -0.18 -6.46
CA LYS A 323 23.28 0.32 -5.92
C LYS A 323 23.99 -0.69 -5.00
N GLY A 324 23.48 -1.92 -4.91
CA GLY A 324 24.10 -3.03 -4.17
C GLY A 324 23.64 -3.18 -2.72
N SER A 325 22.59 -2.47 -2.28
CA SER A 325 22.01 -2.70 -0.94
C SER A 325 21.32 -4.05 -0.89
N SER A 326 21.48 -4.78 0.22
CA SER A 326 20.71 -6.02 0.46
C SER A 326 19.27 -5.71 0.86
N TYR A 327 18.39 -6.70 0.79
CA TYR A 327 17.01 -6.58 1.26
C TYR A 327 16.92 -6.20 2.75
N LYS A 328 17.91 -6.62 3.56
CA LYS A 328 18.01 -6.26 4.97
C LYS A 328 18.31 -4.78 5.15
N ASP A 329 19.23 -4.24 4.36
CA ASP A 329 19.56 -2.81 4.37
C ASP A 329 18.35 -1.97 3.95
N ILE A 330 17.63 -2.43 2.92
CA ILE A 330 16.40 -1.79 2.43
C ILE A 330 15.33 -1.74 3.51
N VAL A 331 15.01 -2.88 4.14
CA VAL A 331 14.01 -2.96 5.21
C VAL A 331 14.41 -2.06 6.39
N LYS A 332 15.66 -2.14 6.85
CA LYS A 332 16.14 -1.32 7.99
C LYS A 332 16.21 0.17 7.68
N HIS A 333 16.36 0.55 6.42
CA HIS A 333 16.30 1.95 5.99
C HIS A 333 14.87 2.50 6.06
N TYR A 334 13.88 1.78 5.54
CA TYR A 334 12.50 2.25 5.47
C TYR A 334 11.70 2.09 6.76
N TYR A 335 12.06 1.12 7.59
CA TYR A 335 11.44 0.88 8.87
C TYR A 335 12.46 1.13 9.99
N THR A 336 12.31 2.24 10.71
CA THR A 336 13.34 2.72 11.64
C THR A 336 13.46 1.83 12.88
N GLY A 337 14.68 1.39 13.20
CA GLY A 337 14.96 0.62 14.41
C GLY A 337 14.41 -0.81 14.40
N VAL A 338 14.06 -1.35 13.23
CA VAL A 338 13.57 -2.72 13.11
C VAL A 338 14.69 -3.74 12.98
N GLU A 339 14.34 -4.99 13.31
CA GLU A 339 15.13 -6.18 13.03
C GLU A 339 14.31 -7.16 12.19
N ILE A 340 14.99 -7.97 11.39
CA ILE A 340 14.38 -9.08 10.65
C ILE A 340 14.58 -10.35 11.46
N LYS A 341 13.49 -11.09 11.68
CA LYS A 341 13.52 -12.35 12.42
C LYS A 341 12.79 -13.45 11.68
N ASP A 342 13.28 -14.67 11.86
CA ASP A 342 12.59 -15.86 11.41
C ASP A 342 11.48 -16.22 12.41
N ILE A 343 10.28 -16.44 11.89
CA ILE A 343 9.20 -17.14 12.58
C ILE A 343 9.22 -18.60 12.16
N SER A 344 8.89 -19.48 13.10
CA SER A 344 8.77 -20.91 12.82
C SER A 344 7.32 -21.25 12.55
N TYR A 345 7.11 -22.09 11.56
CA TYR A 345 5.89 -22.87 11.32
C TYR A 345 6.31 -24.19 10.68
#